data_AF-B8B5Q6-F1
#
_entry.id   AF-B8B5Q6-F1
#
_cell.length_a   1.000
_cell.length_b   1.000
_cell.length_c   1.000
_cell.angle_alpha   90.00
_cell.angle_beta   90.00
_cell.angle_gamma   90.00
#
_symmetry.space_group_name_H-M   'P 1'
#
loop_
_entity.id
_entity.type
_entity.pdbx_description
1 polymer ?
#
loop_
_entity_poly.entity_id
_entity_poly.type
_entity_poly.pdbx_seq_one_letter_code
_entity_poly.pdbx_strand_id
1 'polypeptide(L)'
;MATPAAAAAAKEVDKKVQLMKEIRAHEVAIGELNNLPPSRAVYQKTCNLFFRKSVKSAVTSEQRSVNTLVCFQNPARSDHRHAEGKASRNHGPYDHVK
;
A
#
# COMPACT_ATOMS: atom_id res chain seq x y z
N MET A 1 22.44 34.32 -3.63
CA MET A 1 23.09 32.99 -3.67
C MET A 1 22.38 32.10 -2.65
N ALA A 2 21.48 31.21 -3.07
CA ALA A 2 20.79 30.31 -2.15
C ALA A 2 21.79 29.26 -1.62
N THR A 3 21.86 29.09 -0.31
CA THR A 3 22.77 28.13 0.33
C THR A 3 22.32 26.69 0.06
N PRO A 4 23.25 25.72 -0.10
CA PRO A 4 22.91 24.33 -0.42
C PRO A 4 22.02 23.64 0.64
N ALA A 5 22.03 24.14 1.88
CA ALA A 5 21.14 23.68 2.95
C ALA A 5 19.66 24.01 2.70
N ALA A 6 19.35 25.19 2.15
CA ALA A 6 17.98 25.57 1.82
C ALA A 6 17.40 24.73 0.66
N ALA A 7 18.24 24.37 -0.31
CA ALA A 7 17.85 23.49 -1.42
C ALA A 7 17.64 22.03 -0.97
N ALA A 8 18.40 21.54 0.02
CA ALA A 8 18.22 20.21 0.59
C ALA A 8 16.93 20.12 1.43
N ALA A 9 16.64 21.14 2.25
CA ALA A 9 15.41 21.22 3.03
C ALA A 9 14.16 21.30 2.14
N ALA A 10 14.23 22.05 1.02
CA ALA A 10 13.12 22.12 0.06
C ALA A 10 12.81 20.74 -0.58
N LYS A 11 13.83 19.94 -0.91
CA LYS A 11 13.66 18.58 -1.45
C LYS A 11 13.07 17.60 -0.43
N GLU A 12 13.34 17.79 0.85
CA GLU A 12 12.76 16.96 1.91
C GLU A 12 11.27 17.26 2.11
N VAL A 13 10.91 18.55 2.12
CA VAL A 13 9.50 18.98 2.23
C VAL A 13 8.69 18.46 1.05
N ASP A 14 9.23 18.51 -0.16
CA ASP A 14 8.55 18.00 -1.37
C ASP A 14 8.27 16.49 -1.28
N LYS A 15 9.25 15.69 -0.84
CA LYS A 15 9.07 14.25 -0.57
C LYS A 15 7.99 13.99 0.47
N LYS A 16 7.97 14.76 1.55
CA LYS A 16 6.95 14.66 2.61
C LYS A 16 5.55 14.98 2.07
N VAL A 17 5.42 16.02 1.24
CA VAL A 17 4.15 16.37 0.58
C VAL A 17 3.70 15.25 -0.35
N GLN A 18 4.62 14.64 -1.10
CA GLN A 18 4.31 13.53 -2.00
C GLN A 18 3.86 12.28 -1.23
N LEU A 19 4.55 11.94 -0.14
CA LEU A 19 4.13 10.87 0.79
C LEU A 19 2.72 11.09 1.33
N MET A 20 2.38 12.31 1.74
CA MET A 20 1.01 12.61 2.21
C MET A 20 -0.05 12.49 1.11
N LYS A 21 0.28 12.82 -0.14
CA LYS A 21 -0.62 12.59 -1.27
C LYS A 21 -0.84 11.10 -1.51
N GLU A 22 0.22 10.30 -1.41
CA GLU A 22 0.15 8.85 -1.58
C GLU A 22 -0.67 8.18 -0.45
N ILE A 23 -0.46 8.56 0.81
CA ILE A 23 -1.29 8.09 1.94
C ILE A 23 -2.77 8.35 1.67
N ARG A 24 -3.14 9.59 1.31
CA ARG A 24 -4.53 9.93 1.00
C ARG A 24 -5.08 9.13 -0.18
N ALA A 25 -4.29 8.89 -1.22
CA ALA A 25 -4.72 8.07 -2.35
C ALA A 25 -5.03 6.63 -1.92
N HIS A 26 -4.21 6.03 -1.06
CA HIS A 26 -4.48 4.70 -0.51
C HIS A 26 -5.71 4.66 0.41
N GLU A 27 -5.94 5.70 1.22
CA GLU A 27 -7.14 5.80 2.05
C GLU A 27 -8.42 5.86 1.21
N VAL A 28 -8.40 6.65 0.12
CA VAL A 28 -9.51 6.70 -0.84
C VAL A 28 -9.73 5.33 -1.49
N ALA A 29 -8.65 4.67 -1.94
CA ALA A 29 -8.75 3.33 -2.54
C ALA A 29 -9.35 2.29 -1.58
N ILE A 30 -9.04 2.35 -0.28
CA ILE A 30 -9.68 1.49 0.73
C ILE A 30 -11.18 1.75 0.80
N GLY A 31 -11.59 3.02 0.82
CA GLY A 31 -13.00 3.41 0.82
C GLY A 31 -13.74 2.90 -0.42
N GLU A 32 -13.14 3.08 -1.61
CA GLU A 32 -13.70 2.58 -2.86
C GLU A 32 -13.81 1.06 -2.89
N LEU A 33 -12.78 0.34 -2.43
CA LEU A 33 -12.80 -1.12 -2.35
C LEU A 33 -13.87 -1.65 -1.40
N ASN A 34 -14.06 -1.00 -0.24
CA ASN A 34 -15.08 -1.41 0.73
C ASN A 34 -16.52 -1.20 0.22
N ASN A 35 -16.72 -0.29 -0.73
CA ASN A 35 -18.02 -0.06 -1.37
C ASN A 35 -18.34 -1.08 -2.47
N LEU A 36 -17.39 -1.95 -2.85
CA LEU A 36 -17.64 -3.01 -3.82
C LEU A 36 -18.27 -4.24 -3.15
N PRO A 37 -19.14 -4.98 -3.87
CA PRO A 37 -19.61 -6.28 -3.40
C PRO A 37 -18.43 -7.22 -3.10
N PRO A 38 -18.43 -7.99 -2.00
CA PRO A 38 -17.30 -8.88 -1.65
C PRO A 38 -16.96 -9.93 -2.72
N SER A 39 -17.93 -10.33 -3.54
CA SER A 39 -17.76 -11.26 -4.67
C SER A 39 -17.18 -10.62 -5.93
N ARG A 40 -17.10 -9.28 -5.98
CA ARG A 40 -16.54 -8.54 -7.12
C ARG A 40 -15.06 -8.88 -7.27
N ALA A 41 -14.65 -9.27 -8.48
CA ALA A 41 -13.24 -9.42 -8.80
C ALA A 41 -12.59 -8.05 -8.95
N VAL A 42 -11.40 -7.88 -8.39
CA VAL A 42 -10.56 -6.69 -8.55
C VAL A 42 -9.20 -7.10 -9.09
N TYR A 43 -8.45 -6.16 -9.68
CA TYR A 43 -7.18 -6.44 -10.33
C TYR A 43 -6.11 -5.47 -9.84
N GLN A 44 -4.94 -6.00 -9.53
CA GLN A 44 -3.75 -5.21 -9.24
C GLN A 44 -2.88 -5.16 -10.49
N LYS A 45 -2.54 -3.96 -10.95
CA LYS A 45 -1.64 -3.75 -12.08
C LYS A 45 -0.20 -3.64 -11.59
N THR A 46 0.68 -4.43 -12.18
CA THR A 46 2.13 -4.32 -12.00
C THR A 46 2.77 -4.30 -13.37
N CYS A 47 3.31 -3.15 -13.78
CA CYS A 47 3.76 -2.91 -15.15
C CYS A 47 2.63 -3.21 -16.15
N ASN A 48 2.86 -4.14 -17.08
CA ASN A 48 1.88 -4.55 -18.09
C ASN A 48 1.06 -5.79 -17.68
N LEU A 49 1.22 -6.28 -16.44
CA LEU A 49 0.53 -7.46 -15.93
C LEU A 49 -0.59 -7.08 -14.97
N PHE A 50 -1.68 -7.86 -15.01
CA PHE A 50 -2.83 -7.70 -14.13
C PHE A 50 -3.05 -8.97 -13.32
N PHE A 51 -3.02 -8.86 -11.99
CA PHE A 51 -3.22 -9.97 -11.07
C PHE A 51 -4.61 -9.87 -10.44
N ARG A 52 -5.43 -10.90 -10.64
CA ARG A 52 -6.75 -10.97 -10.02
C ARG A 52 -6.61 -11.10 -8.50
N LYS A 53 -7.37 -10.31 -7.76
CA LYS A 53 -7.43 -10.30 -6.30
C LYS A 53 -8.89 -10.31 -5.84
N SER A 54 -9.09 -10.71 -4.59
CA SER A 54 -10.36 -10.50 -3.89
C SER A 54 -10.37 -9.12 -3.23
N VAL A 55 -11.55 -8.52 -3.06
CA VAL A 55 -11.72 -7.22 -2.38
C VAL A 55 -11.02 -7.22 -1.02
N LYS A 56 -11.22 -8.26 -0.20
CA LYS A 56 -10.58 -8.40 1.12
C LYS A 56 -9.05 -8.34 1.04
N SER A 57 -8.44 -9.05 0.08
CA SER A 57 -6.99 -9.06 -0.10
C SER A 57 -6.44 -7.75 -0.65
N ALA A 58 -7.25 -7.01 -1.43
CA ALA A 58 -6.92 -5.67 -1.90
C ALA A 58 -6.96 -4.65 -0.76
N VAL A 59 -8.03 -4.64 0.05
CA VAL A 59 -8.13 -3.77 1.24
C VAL A 59 -6.96 -3.99 2.20
N THR A 60 -6.61 -5.27 2.45
CA THR A 60 -5.49 -5.61 3.33
C THR A 60 -4.15 -5.12 2.76
N SER A 61 -3.94 -5.14 1.44
CA SER A 61 -2.70 -4.59 0.85
C SER A 61 -2.65 -3.07 0.96
N GLU A 62 -3.74 -2.37 0.67
CA GLU A 62 -3.79 -0.91 0.81
C GLU A 62 -3.57 -0.48 2.26
N GLN A 63 -4.17 -1.18 3.22
CA GLN A 63 -3.99 -0.91 4.65
C GLN A 63 -2.54 -1.09 5.11
N ARG A 64 -1.82 -2.07 4.54
CA ARG A 64 -0.38 -2.26 4.79
C ARG A 64 0.43 -1.10 4.21
N SER A 65 0.11 -0.64 2.99
CA SER A 65 0.78 0.53 2.39
C SER A 65 0.58 1.77 3.26
N VAL A 66 -0.66 2.09 3.66
CA VAL A 66 -0.96 3.21 4.55
C VAL A 66 -0.18 3.11 5.86
N ASN A 67 -0.24 1.96 6.54
CA ASN A 67 0.48 1.75 7.79
C ASN A 67 1.99 1.95 7.63
N THR A 68 2.57 1.42 6.56
CA THR A 68 3.99 1.55 6.24
C THR A 68 4.37 3.02 6.00
N LEU A 69 3.61 3.73 5.16
CA LEU A 69 3.86 5.14 4.83
C LEU A 69 3.66 6.07 6.04
N VAL A 70 2.65 5.81 6.88
CA VAL A 70 2.42 6.57 8.12
C VAL A 70 3.54 6.32 9.13
N CYS A 71 4.06 5.09 9.24
CA CYS A 71 5.24 4.79 10.05
C CYS A 71 6.48 5.55 9.57
N PHE A 72 6.70 5.66 8.26
CA PHE A 72 7.77 6.50 7.70
C PHE A 72 7.57 7.99 7.99
N GLN A 73 6.32 8.45 8.08
CA GLN A 73 6.01 9.83 8.40
C GLN A 73 6.28 10.20 9.87
N ASN A 74 6.20 9.21 10.78
CA ASN A 74 6.41 9.39 12.22
C ASN A 74 7.21 8.22 12.83
N PRO A 75 8.56 8.27 12.78
CA PRO A 75 9.42 7.18 13.23
C PRO A 75 9.31 6.89 14.74
N ALA A 76 8.79 7.81 15.56
CA ALA A 76 8.57 7.59 16.99
C ALA A 76 7.45 6.57 17.33
N ARG A 77 6.79 5.98 16.32
CA ARG A 77 5.71 4.99 16.47
C ARG A 77 6.11 3.56 16.07
N SER A 78 7.38 3.31 15.74
CA SER A 78 7.85 2.07 15.11
C SER A 78 8.01 0.86 16.03
N ASP A 79 8.07 1.03 17.35
CA ASP A 79 8.65 0.02 18.25
C ASP A 79 7.77 -1.20 18.58
N HIS A 80 6.63 -1.41 17.91
CA HIS A 80 5.66 -2.41 18.38
C HIS A 80 5.13 -3.46 17.39
N ARG A 81 5.59 -3.53 16.13
CA ARG A 81 5.01 -4.51 15.19
C ARG A 81 6.04 -5.24 14.31
N HIS A 82 6.70 -6.23 14.92
CA HIS A 82 7.45 -7.27 14.23
C HIS A 82 6.97 -8.67 14.65
N ALA A 83 5.66 -8.92 14.51
CA ALA A 83 5.09 -10.27 14.55
C ALA A 83 3.85 -10.25 13.66
N GLU A 84 3.45 -11.41 13.13
CA GLU A 84 2.39 -11.60 12.12
C GLU A 84 2.86 -11.48 10.66
N GLY A 85 3.71 -12.44 10.27
CA GLY A 85 4.07 -12.72 8.87
C GLY A 85 4.22 -14.21 8.54
N LYS A 86 3.68 -15.12 9.36
CA LYS A 86 3.43 -16.51 8.93
C LYS A 86 1.97 -16.61 8.46
N ALA A 87 1.73 -16.46 7.17
CA ALA A 87 0.43 -16.82 6.60
C ALA A 87 0.57 -17.24 5.14
N SER A 88 0.63 -18.56 4.97
CA SER A 88 0.00 -19.32 3.90
C SER A 88 0.38 -18.94 2.46
N ARG A 89 1.34 -19.69 1.93
CA ARG A 89 1.30 -20.12 0.53
C ARG A 89 0.00 -20.92 0.33
N ASN A 90 -1.10 -20.24 0.08
CA ASN A 90 -2.31 -20.91 -0.39
C ASN A 90 -2.03 -21.33 -1.84
N HIS A 91 -1.75 -22.62 -2.00
CA HIS A 91 -1.93 -23.33 -3.25
C HIS A 91 -3.34 -23.02 -3.79
N GLY A 92 -3.41 -22.37 -4.95
CA GLY A 92 -4.61 -22.36 -5.79
C GLY A 92 -4.52 -23.50 -6.78
N PRO A 93 -5.63 -24.22 -7.06
CA PRO A 93 -5.60 -25.44 -7.83
C PRO A 93 -5.39 -25.09 -9.30
N TYR A 94 -4.23 -25.43 -9.85
CA TYR A 94 -4.22 -25.76 -11.27
C TYR A 94 -4.91 -27.11 -11.39
N ASP A 95 -6.21 -27.04 -11.67
CA ASP A 95 -7.00 -28.14 -12.20
C ASP A 95 -6.20 -28.80 -13.33
N HIS A 96 -5.72 -30.02 -13.05
CA HIS A 96 -5.36 -30.95 -14.11
C HIS A 96 -6.67 -31.44 -14.73
N VAL A 97 -7.09 -30.72 -15.76
CA VAL A 97 -8.14 -31.17 -16.68
C VAL A 97 -7.54 -32.28 -17.53
N LYS A 98 -7.95 -33.52 -17.20
CA LYS A 98 -7.90 -34.79 -17.95
C LYS A 98 -6.62 -35.15 -18.72
#